data_AF-A0AAJ8B6R4-F1
#
_entry.id   AF-A0AAJ8B6R4-F1
#
_cell.length_a   1.000
_cell.length_b   1.000
_cell.length_c   1.000
_cell.angle_alpha   90.00
_cell.angle_beta   90.00
_cell.angle_gamma   90.00
#
_symmetry.space_group_name_H-M   'P 1'
#
loop_
_entity.id
_entity.type
_entity.pdbx_description
1 polymer ?
#
loop_
_entity_poly.entity_id
_entity_poly.type
_entity_poly.pdbx_seq_one_letter_code
_entity_poly.pdbx_strand_id
1 'polypeptide(L)'
;MRNLGLWNILVVCFASLASAQVLKKCFAPPEYPHTTLDKKFAARQTFNTGEKVYYNCAEDFTPTRGSRAVECNAGKWSRLTLKCEKKSCGNAGDLPNGQFVYEGNSFVGEKVYAECNEGYTLKGLNYMICKRSGWTGEFPSCEEGETTCSMPVVANSVKIGGNDSVYRVGDNVTFICSQGFQLEGAQQVACGPNGQWQPQPPQCVPLPDKAQQSSDKESGCGVPLTTKNSNANLADKYITMTSFASGDGVHYMCDVGYIHAGGSRYRTCKDGKWTPLYMKCEPKSCGSAGEIQNGQFTYSGIEFGDTATAVCDEGFILVGQATRNCMSNGWDGRVPVCEAVVCAEPQTGTNTEMLGFQEPPYTYRSVIRYQCRMGTLIGQREIWCTKDGTWSAPPPECKEMTCPSPNVPAAFWRGMQKKLFQYRDTLSIECKPGYAISGSNIVTCGHDGRWYPGLPKCRRTSRRSYWRN
;
A
#
# COMPACT_ATOMS: atom_id res chain seq x y z
N MET A 1 74.15 34.95 70.73
CA MET A 1 74.87 35.08 69.44
C MET A 1 74.15 34.22 68.39
N ARG A 2 74.17 34.74 67.16
CA ARG A 2 73.50 34.35 65.90
C ARG A 2 73.29 32.86 65.57
N ASN A 3 72.13 32.63 64.91
CA ASN A 3 71.80 31.76 63.77
C ASN A 3 72.37 30.34 63.65
N LEU A 4 71.46 29.40 63.39
CA LEU A 4 71.37 28.68 62.10
C LEU A 4 69.97 28.07 61.96
N GLY A 5 69.29 28.38 60.86
CA GLY A 5 67.94 27.91 60.54
C GLY A 5 67.94 26.59 59.77
N LEU A 6 66.78 25.94 59.72
CA LEU A 6 66.45 24.88 58.76
C LEU A 6 64.93 24.89 58.53
N TRP A 7 64.55 25.10 57.27
CA TRP A 7 63.21 24.97 56.71
C TRP A 7 62.67 23.55 56.91
N ASN A 8 61.41 23.41 57.33
CA ASN A 8 60.65 22.16 57.17
C ASN A 8 59.52 22.38 56.17
N ILE A 9 59.59 21.60 55.09
CA ILE A 9 58.68 21.56 53.95
C ILE A 9 57.43 20.74 54.33
N LEU A 10 56.26 21.28 54.02
CA LEU A 10 54.95 20.63 54.07
C LEU A 10 54.88 19.43 53.11
N VAL A 11 54.46 18.27 53.62
CA VAL A 11 53.93 17.17 52.80
C VAL A 11 52.45 16.99 53.16
N VAL A 12 51.58 17.66 52.41
CA VAL A 12 50.13 17.41 52.46
C VAL A 12 49.87 16.17 51.62
N CYS A 13 49.58 15.06 52.29
CA CYS A 13 49.20 13.80 51.66
C CYS A 13 47.74 13.90 51.19
N PHE A 14 47.52 14.32 49.94
CA PHE A 14 46.21 14.21 49.31
C PHE A 14 45.96 12.75 48.94
N ALA A 15 45.28 12.02 49.83
CA ALA A 15 44.65 10.75 49.49
C ALA A 15 43.44 11.03 48.60
N SER A 16 43.62 10.95 47.27
CA SER A 16 42.51 10.86 46.33
C SER A 16 41.88 9.46 46.45
N LEU A 17 40.89 9.33 47.32
CA LEU A 17 39.91 8.24 47.28
C LEU A 17 39.10 8.37 45.98
N ALA A 18 39.65 7.82 44.89
CA ALA A 18 38.86 7.53 43.70
C ALA A 18 37.82 6.48 44.11
N SER A 19 36.61 6.95 44.41
CA SER A 19 35.46 6.11 44.63
C SER A 19 35.20 5.39 43.31
N ALA A 20 35.64 4.14 43.19
CA ALA A 20 35.20 3.26 42.12
C ALA A 20 33.70 2.99 42.34
N GLN A 21 32.86 3.89 41.86
CA GLN A 21 31.42 3.66 41.80
C GLN A 21 31.22 2.45 40.89
N VAL A 22 30.88 1.31 41.49
CA VAL A 22 30.45 0.13 40.75
C VAL A 22 29.28 0.60 39.86
N LEU A 23 29.50 0.63 38.53
CA LEU A 23 28.45 1.04 37.61
C LEU A 23 27.24 0.14 37.84
N LYS A 24 26.16 0.75 38.36
CA LYS A 24 24.94 0.03 38.66
C LYS A 24 24.36 -0.51 37.36
N LYS A 25 24.18 -1.82 37.29
CA LYS A 25 23.56 -2.51 36.16
C LYS A 25 22.04 -2.33 36.21
N CYS A 26 21.40 -2.33 35.05
CA CYS A 26 19.94 -2.35 34.98
C CYS A 26 19.46 -3.81 34.98
N PHE A 27 18.30 -4.02 35.56
CA PHE A 27 17.59 -5.30 35.53
C PHE A 27 16.66 -5.36 34.30
N ALA A 28 15.68 -6.26 34.32
CA ALA A 28 14.70 -6.41 33.26
C ALA A 28 14.18 -5.04 32.75
N PRO A 29 14.12 -4.84 31.41
CA PRO A 29 13.59 -3.61 30.84
C PRO A 29 12.11 -3.40 31.20
N PRO A 30 11.63 -2.14 31.37
CA PRO A 30 10.25 -1.88 31.75
C PRO A 30 9.27 -2.27 30.65
N GLU A 31 8.03 -2.66 30.98
CA GLU A 31 6.99 -2.82 29.98
C GLU A 31 6.37 -1.47 29.62
N TYR A 32 6.07 -1.28 28.33
CA TYR A 32 5.41 -0.06 27.84
C TYR A 32 4.14 -0.43 27.06
N PRO A 33 3.04 0.33 27.20
CA PRO A 33 1.79 0.06 26.51
C PRO A 33 1.94 -0.01 25.00
N HIS A 34 1.22 -0.95 24.36
CA HIS A 34 1.22 -1.13 22.90
C HIS A 34 2.60 -1.38 22.28
N THR A 35 3.53 -1.92 23.07
CA THR A 35 4.86 -2.31 22.62
C THR A 35 5.20 -3.72 23.04
N THR A 36 6.17 -4.32 22.36
CA THR A 36 6.74 -5.62 22.68
C THR A 36 8.26 -5.48 22.72
N LEU A 37 8.91 -6.02 23.76
CA LEU A 37 10.37 -6.05 23.82
C LEU A 37 10.89 -7.01 22.73
N ASP A 38 11.93 -6.59 22.00
CA ASP A 38 12.58 -7.44 21.01
C ASP A 38 13.03 -8.77 21.67
N LYS A 39 12.61 -9.89 21.06
CA LYS A 39 12.76 -11.25 21.62
C LYS A 39 14.20 -11.57 22.00
N LYS A 40 15.18 -10.97 21.33
CA LYS A 40 16.61 -11.16 21.64
C LYS A 40 17.03 -10.65 23.02
N PHE A 41 16.25 -9.75 23.64
CA PHE A 41 16.51 -9.24 24.98
C PHE A 41 15.59 -9.83 26.04
N ALA A 42 14.47 -10.44 25.64
CA ALA A 42 13.43 -10.94 26.56
C ALA A 42 13.95 -11.98 27.57
N ALA A 43 14.97 -12.76 27.21
CA ALA A 43 15.56 -13.77 28.10
C ALA A 43 16.71 -13.24 28.99
N ARG A 44 17.21 -12.02 28.79
CA ARG A 44 18.32 -11.45 29.57
C ARG A 44 17.80 -10.76 30.84
N GLN A 45 18.46 -11.02 31.97
CA GLN A 45 18.07 -10.47 33.27
C GLN A 45 18.85 -9.22 33.71
N THR A 46 20.07 -9.01 33.19
CA THR A 46 20.94 -7.90 33.60
C THR A 46 21.63 -7.23 32.41
N PHE A 47 21.71 -5.90 32.47
CA PHE A 47 22.22 -5.04 31.41
C PHE A 47 23.26 -4.05 31.96
N ASN A 48 24.36 -3.88 31.22
CA ASN A 48 25.42 -2.95 31.60
C ASN A 48 24.99 -1.50 31.33
N THR A 49 25.57 -0.55 32.07
CA THR A 49 25.34 0.88 31.77
C THR A 49 25.84 1.21 30.36
N GLY A 50 25.04 1.94 29.58
CA GLY A 50 25.24 2.23 28.16
C GLY A 50 24.62 1.20 27.21
N GLU A 51 24.19 0.03 27.68
CA GLU A 51 23.48 -0.93 26.83
C GLU A 51 22.08 -0.41 26.47
N LYS A 52 21.72 -0.58 25.19
CA LYS A 52 20.40 -0.25 24.64
C LYS A 52 19.61 -1.51 24.36
N VAL A 53 18.34 -1.49 24.71
CA VAL A 53 17.36 -2.50 24.32
C VAL A 53 16.27 -1.85 23.48
N TYR A 54 15.61 -2.65 22.66
CA TYR A 54 14.73 -2.15 21.60
C TYR A 54 13.34 -2.75 21.76
N TYR A 55 12.34 -1.90 21.59
CA TYR A 55 10.93 -2.29 21.57
C TYR A 55 10.42 -2.26 20.14
N ASN A 56 9.42 -3.07 19.83
CA ASN A 56 8.60 -2.95 18.64
C ASN A 56 7.22 -2.48 19.08
N CYS A 57 6.41 -1.95 18.16
CA CYS A 57 4.99 -1.85 18.45
C CYS A 57 4.39 -3.25 18.62
N ALA A 58 3.41 -3.37 19.51
CA ALA A 58 2.65 -4.59 19.71
C ALA A 58 1.86 -4.94 18.44
N GLU A 59 1.30 -6.15 18.39
CA GLU A 59 0.51 -6.57 17.24
C GLU A 59 -0.60 -5.56 16.95
N ASP A 60 -0.76 -5.23 15.67
CA ASP A 60 -1.73 -4.27 15.12
C ASP A 60 -1.48 -2.79 15.46
N PHE A 61 -0.30 -2.46 15.97
CA PHE A 61 0.18 -1.09 16.13
C PHE A 61 1.36 -0.80 15.19
N THR A 62 1.42 0.42 14.68
CA THR A 62 2.49 0.91 13.82
C THR A 62 3.27 2.04 14.52
N PRO A 63 4.60 2.08 14.37
CA PRO A 63 5.41 3.14 14.94
C PRO A 63 5.17 4.45 14.19
N THR A 64 4.80 5.52 14.90
CA THR A 64 4.53 6.82 14.26
C THR A 64 5.64 7.83 14.47
N ARG A 65 6.25 7.85 15.67
CA ARG A 65 7.40 8.73 15.97
C ARG A 65 8.12 8.30 17.24
N GLY A 66 9.35 8.80 17.39
CA GLY A 66 10.17 8.61 18.58
C GLY A 66 11.06 7.36 18.52
N SER A 67 11.95 7.24 19.49
CA SER A 67 12.94 6.17 19.51
C SER A 67 12.40 4.92 20.17
N ARG A 68 12.56 3.79 19.48
CA ARG A 68 12.32 2.46 19.99
C ARG A 68 13.37 1.94 20.97
N ALA A 69 14.45 2.70 21.19
CA ALA A 69 15.54 2.32 22.07
C ALA A 69 15.38 2.93 23.47
N VAL A 70 15.68 2.12 24.49
CA VAL A 70 15.91 2.60 25.86
C VAL A 70 17.30 2.18 26.32
N GLU A 71 17.98 3.06 27.03
CA GLU A 71 19.37 2.92 27.44
C GLU A 71 19.47 2.76 28.96
N CYS A 72 20.32 1.84 29.41
CA CYS A 72 20.61 1.68 30.82
C CYS A 72 21.58 2.77 31.30
N ASN A 73 21.13 3.64 32.19
CA ASN A 73 21.90 4.72 32.79
C ASN A 73 22.08 4.48 34.29
N ALA A 74 23.22 3.89 34.67
CA ALA A 74 23.62 3.66 36.06
C ALA A 74 22.50 3.06 36.94
N GLY A 75 21.87 2.00 36.45
CA GLY A 75 20.82 1.24 37.14
C GLY A 75 19.39 1.70 36.87
N LYS A 76 19.18 2.71 36.01
CA LYS A 76 17.86 3.18 35.58
C LYS A 76 17.75 3.18 34.06
N TRP A 77 16.60 2.74 33.55
CA TRP A 77 16.31 2.81 32.12
C TRP A 77 15.89 4.23 31.71
N SER A 78 16.39 4.68 30.55
CA SER A 78 15.87 5.88 29.90
C SER A 78 14.42 5.66 29.48
N ARG A 79 13.66 6.75 29.36
CA ARG A 79 12.26 6.69 28.94
C ARG A 79 12.14 6.24 27.48
N LEU A 80 11.24 5.30 27.20
CA LEU A 80 10.84 4.98 25.82
C LEU A 80 10.07 6.17 25.21
N THR A 81 10.48 6.59 24.02
CA THR A 81 9.83 7.69 23.29
C THR A 81 9.04 7.22 22.08
N LEU A 82 9.15 5.93 21.71
CA LEU A 82 8.35 5.29 20.67
C LEU A 82 6.86 5.48 20.94
N LYS A 83 6.18 6.13 20.01
CA LYS A 83 4.73 6.19 19.94
C LYS A 83 4.24 5.14 18.95
N CYS A 84 3.37 4.28 19.44
CA CYS A 84 2.71 3.25 18.67
C CYS A 84 1.23 3.61 18.57
N GLU A 85 0.76 3.82 17.34
CA GLU A 85 -0.65 4.10 17.07
C GLU A 85 -1.26 2.86 16.42
N LYS A 86 -2.53 2.61 16.73
CA LYS A 86 -3.22 1.42 16.23
C LYS A 86 -3.35 1.56 14.71
N LYS A 87 -3.02 0.49 13.98
CA LYS A 87 -3.08 0.49 12.52
C LYS A 87 -4.53 0.73 12.09
N SER A 88 -4.73 1.71 11.22
CA SER A 88 -6.04 2.04 10.64
C SER A 88 -6.06 1.69 9.16
N CYS A 89 -7.18 1.16 8.69
CA CYS A 89 -7.45 0.91 7.27
C CYS A 89 -7.92 2.19 6.53
N GLY A 90 -8.14 3.29 7.25
CA GLY A 90 -8.62 4.54 6.66
C GLY A 90 -10.03 4.40 6.07
N ASN A 91 -10.29 5.16 5.00
CA ASN A 91 -11.58 5.18 4.34
C ASN A 91 -11.78 3.92 3.46
N ALA A 92 -12.93 3.26 3.60
CA ALA A 92 -13.34 2.07 2.86
C ALA A 92 -13.57 2.33 1.36
N GLY A 93 -13.67 3.59 0.95
CA GLY A 93 -14.00 4.06 -0.39
C GLY A 93 -15.40 4.62 -0.50
N ASP A 94 -15.75 4.93 -1.75
CA ASP A 94 -17.11 5.34 -2.10
C ASP A 94 -17.93 4.10 -2.46
N LEU A 95 -19.13 4.01 -1.89
CA LEU A 95 -20.11 2.98 -2.23
C LEU A 95 -21.10 3.58 -3.25
N PRO A 96 -21.14 3.09 -4.51
CA PRO A 96 -22.14 3.55 -5.46
C PRO A 96 -23.56 3.30 -4.94
N ASN A 97 -24.43 4.30 -5.01
CA ASN A 97 -25.82 4.25 -4.55
C ASN A 97 -25.97 3.81 -3.07
N GLY A 98 -24.98 4.14 -2.25
CA GLY A 98 -25.01 3.91 -0.83
C GLY A 98 -23.94 4.73 -0.11
N GLN A 99 -23.75 4.41 1.15
CA GLN A 99 -22.72 4.97 2.00
C GLN A 99 -22.14 3.90 2.93
N PHE A 100 -20.92 4.15 3.40
CA PHE A 100 -20.29 3.31 4.40
C PHE A 100 -20.44 3.94 5.79
N VAL A 101 -21.06 3.18 6.70
CA VAL A 101 -21.20 3.52 8.12
C VAL A 101 -20.11 2.80 8.90
N TYR A 102 -19.20 3.57 9.49
CA TYR A 102 -18.06 3.03 10.21
C TYR A 102 -18.44 2.71 11.65
N GLU A 103 -18.07 1.52 12.13
CA GLU A 103 -18.24 1.13 13.53
C GLU A 103 -17.37 1.95 14.48
N GLY A 104 -16.26 2.50 13.97
CA GLY A 104 -15.26 3.24 14.73
C GLY A 104 -14.35 4.09 13.83
N ASN A 105 -13.06 4.17 14.19
CA ASN A 105 -12.06 4.98 13.48
C ASN A 105 -11.24 4.13 12.48
N SER A 106 -11.84 3.05 12.00
CA SER A 106 -11.26 2.13 11.01
C SER A 106 -10.02 1.39 11.50
N PHE A 107 -9.90 1.11 12.80
CA PHE A 107 -8.75 0.37 13.32
C PHE A 107 -8.86 -1.14 13.05
N VAL A 108 -7.72 -1.84 13.04
CA VAL A 108 -7.70 -3.31 12.87
C VAL A 108 -8.65 -4.00 13.86
N GLY A 109 -9.50 -4.87 13.31
CA GLY A 109 -10.59 -5.56 14.01
C GLY A 109 -11.96 -4.91 13.85
N GLU A 110 -12.03 -3.61 13.51
CA GLU A 110 -13.28 -2.86 13.34
C GLU A 110 -13.91 -3.12 11.97
N LYS A 111 -15.24 -2.96 11.90
CA LYS A 111 -16.02 -3.15 10.68
C LYS A 111 -16.49 -1.82 10.10
N VAL A 112 -16.77 -1.88 8.81
CA VAL A 112 -17.52 -0.83 8.10
C VAL A 112 -18.71 -1.49 7.44
N TYR A 113 -19.87 -0.88 7.56
CA TYR A 113 -21.15 -1.40 7.08
C TYR A 113 -21.62 -0.63 5.86
N ALA A 114 -22.08 -1.34 4.84
CA ALA A 114 -22.73 -0.75 3.69
C ALA A 114 -24.20 -0.48 3.99
N GLU A 115 -24.62 0.76 3.77
CA GLU A 115 -26.01 1.20 3.83
C GLU A 115 -26.38 1.75 2.45
N CYS A 116 -27.41 1.19 1.83
CA CYS A 116 -27.81 1.62 0.51
C CYS A 116 -28.74 2.85 0.60
N ASN A 117 -28.66 3.70 -0.42
CA ASN A 117 -29.59 4.82 -0.57
C ASN A 117 -31.01 4.29 -0.80
N GLU A 118 -32.01 5.13 -0.55
CA GLU A 118 -33.42 4.80 -0.77
C GLU A 118 -33.65 4.32 -2.23
N GLY A 119 -34.38 3.20 -2.38
CA GLY A 119 -34.59 2.54 -3.68
C GLY A 119 -33.54 1.49 -4.06
N TYR A 120 -32.51 1.28 -3.25
CA TYR A 120 -31.47 0.27 -3.49
C TYR A 120 -31.45 -0.80 -2.38
N THR A 121 -31.33 -2.08 -2.78
CA THR A 121 -31.13 -3.23 -1.89
C THR A 121 -29.69 -3.72 -1.99
N LEU A 122 -29.13 -4.01 -0.83
CA LEU A 122 -27.79 -4.54 -0.73
C LEU A 122 -27.72 -6.01 -1.18
N LYS A 123 -26.75 -6.34 -2.04
CA LYS A 123 -26.37 -7.71 -2.37
C LYS A 123 -25.08 -8.12 -1.68
N GLY A 124 -25.08 -9.33 -1.13
CA GLY A 124 -23.92 -9.90 -0.45
C GLY A 124 -23.80 -9.48 1.01
N LEU A 125 -22.59 -9.60 1.56
CA LEU A 125 -22.31 -9.22 2.94
C LEU A 125 -22.33 -7.70 3.09
N ASN A 126 -23.02 -7.21 4.12
CA ASN A 126 -23.18 -5.78 4.38
C ASN A 126 -22.01 -5.14 5.12
N TYR A 127 -20.87 -5.82 5.26
CA TYR A 127 -19.74 -5.27 5.97
C TYR A 127 -18.39 -5.77 5.45
N MET A 128 -17.37 -4.94 5.64
CA MET A 128 -15.97 -5.31 5.48
C MET A 128 -15.24 -5.19 6.82
N ILE A 129 -14.17 -5.95 7.01
CA ILE A 129 -13.38 -5.97 8.25
C ILE A 129 -12.01 -5.38 7.98
N CYS A 130 -11.58 -4.45 8.83
CA CYS A 130 -10.22 -3.91 8.79
C CYS A 130 -9.22 -4.95 9.31
N LYS A 131 -8.34 -5.42 8.42
CA LYS A 131 -7.23 -6.32 8.75
C LYS A 131 -5.89 -5.63 8.49
N ARG A 132 -4.79 -6.31 8.82
CA ARG A 132 -3.43 -5.79 8.60
C ARG A 132 -3.12 -5.47 7.13
N SER A 133 -3.81 -6.10 6.18
CA SER A 133 -3.69 -5.86 4.73
C SER A 133 -4.62 -4.75 4.20
N GLY A 134 -5.40 -4.09 5.06
CA GLY A 134 -6.44 -3.14 4.67
C GLY A 134 -7.86 -3.69 4.90
N TRP A 135 -8.85 -3.03 4.32
CA TRP A 135 -10.23 -3.53 4.31
C TRP A 135 -10.30 -4.85 3.56
N THR A 136 -10.87 -5.88 4.20
CA THR A 136 -10.98 -7.24 3.65
C THR A 136 -12.40 -7.76 3.77
N GLY A 137 -12.81 -8.55 2.78
CA GLY A 137 -14.20 -8.99 2.59
C GLY A 137 -14.60 -8.80 1.13
N GLU A 138 -15.77 -9.30 0.76
CA GLU A 138 -16.38 -8.95 -0.53
C GLU A 138 -16.83 -7.48 -0.48
N PHE A 139 -16.59 -6.73 -1.57
CA PHE A 139 -17.02 -5.35 -1.64
C PHE A 139 -18.56 -5.31 -1.81
N PRO A 140 -19.31 -4.62 -0.92
CA PRO A 140 -20.77 -4.65 -0.98
C PRO A 140 -21.32 -3.88 -2.20
N SER A 141 -22.42 -4.38 -2.77
CA SER A 141 -23.08 -3.77 -3.92
C SER A 141 -24.50 -3.34 -3.57
N CYS A 142 -24.82 -2.06 -3.79
CA CYS A 142 -26.17 -1.54 -3.72
C CYS A 142 -26.80 -1.61 -5.12
N GLU A 143 -27.66 -2.60 -5.31
CA GLU A 143 -28.41 -2.79 -6.54
C GLU A 143 -29.82 -2.25 -6.36
N GLU A 144 -30.51 -1.88 -7.44
CA GLU A 144 -31.85 -1.33 -7.34
C GLU A 144 -32.79 -2.35 -6.69
N GLY A 145 -33.40 -1.94 -5.58
CA GLY A 145 -34.15 -2.79 -4.67
C GLY A 145 -35.63 -2.82 -5.02
N GLU A 146 -36.09 -3.88 -5.66
CA GLU A 146 -37.48 -3.99 -6.06
C GLU A 146 -38.40 -4.21 -4.85
N THR A 147 -38.95 -3.12 -4.29
CA THR A 147 -40.17 -3.24 -3.48
C THR A 147 -41.26 -3.73 -4.42
N THR A 148 -41.88 -4.87 -4.09
CA THR A 148 -42.77 -5.54 -5.04
C THR A 148 -44.12 -5.94 -4.44
N CYS A 149 -45.16 -5.85 -5.26
CA CYS A 149 -46.50 -6.33 -5.01
C CYS A 149 -46.72 -7.65 -5.76
N SER A 150 -47.38 -8.61 -5.12
CA SER A 150 -47.87 -9.79 -5.83
C SER A 150 -49.12 -9.45 -6.63
N MET A 151 -49.35 -10.17 -7.73
CA MET A 151 -50.51 -9.97 -8.61
C MET A 151 -51.85 -10.01 -7.83
N PRO A 152 -52.74 -8.99 -7.93
CA PRO A 152 -54.07 -9.07 -7.35
C PRO A 152 -54.97 -10.04 -8.14
N VAL A 153 -55.86 -10.74 -7.43
CA VAL A 153 -56.82 -11.69 -8.00
C VAL A 153 -58.18 -10.99 -8.14
N VAL A 154 -58.59 -10.71 -9.38
CA VAL A 154 -59.90 -10.15 -9.73
C VAL A 154 -60.62 -11.14 -10.66
N ALA A 155 -61.74 -11.72 -10.20
CA ALA A 155 -62.51 -12.70 -10.97
C ALA A 155 -63.16 -12.07 -12.21
N ASN A 156 -63.37 -12.86 -13.27
CA ASN A 156 -64.00 -12.43 -14.53
C ASN A 156 -63.30 -11.21 -15.18
N SER A 157 -61.97 -11.15 -15.08
CA SER A 157 -61.14 -10.11 -15.68
C SER A 157 -60.01 -10.70 -16.53
N VAL A 158 -59.69 -9.98 -17.60
CA VAL A 158 -58.49 -10.08 -18.43
C VAL A 158 -57.55 -8.96 -18.00
N LYS A 159 -56.31 -9.31 -17.67
CA LYS A 159 -55.30 -8.37 -17.19
C LYS A 159 -54.49 -7.84 -18.37
N ILE A 160 -54.25 -6.54 -18.41
CA ILE A 160 -53.38 -5.92 -19.41
C ILE A 160 -52.24 -5.21 -18.69
N GLY A 161 -51.02 -5.69 -18.97
CA GLY A 161 -49.80 -5.33 -18.25
C GLY A 161 -49.51 -6.35 -17.15
N GLY A 162 -48.31 -6.93 -17.21
CA GLY A 162 -47.80 -7.87 -16.22
C GLY A 162 -48.08 -9.34 -16.51
N ASN A 163 -47.10 -10.05 -17.06
CA ASN A 163 -47.10 -11.52 -17.11
C ASN A 163 -46.33 -12.13 -15.92
N ASP A 164 -45.79 -11.26 -15.06
CA ASP A 164 -44.95 -11.61 -13.93
C ASP A 164 -45.78 -11.86 -12.67
N SER A 165 -45.27 -12.68 -11.78
CA SER A 165 -45.90 -12.98 -10.48
C SER A 165 -45.67 -11.86 -9.44
N VAL A 166 -44.80 -10.90 -9.76
CA VAL A 166 -44.20 -9.92 -8.87
C VAL A 166 -44.08 -8.57 -9.62
N TYR A 167 -44.50 -7.46 -8.99
CA TYR A 167 -44.66 -6.12 -9.59
C TYR A 167 -43.92 -5.07 -8.78
N ARG A 168 -43.05 -4.24 -9.35
CA ARG A 168 -42.30 -3.19 -8.64
C ARG A 168 -43.18 -2.02 -8.22
N VAL A 169 -42.74 -1.21 -7.26
CA VAL A 169 -43.44 0.02 -6.85
C VAL A 169 -43.60 0.97 -8.03
N GLY A 170 -44.82 1.44 -8.24
CA GLY A 170 -45.20 2.24 -9.42
C GLY A 170 -45.61 1.39 -10.63
N ASP A 171 -45.43 0.07 -10.61
CA ASP A 171 -45.99 -0.80 -11.63
C ASP A 171 -47.51 -0.78 -11.53
N ASN A 172 -48.13 -0.67 -12.70
CA ASN A 172 -49.56 -0.54 -12.82
C ASN A 172 -50.15 -1.79 -13.47
N VAL A 173 -51.15 -2.38 -12.84
CA VAL A 173 -51.93 -3.47 -13.43
C VAL A 173 -53.28 -2.90 -13.83
N THR A 174 -53.62 -3.10 -15.10
CA THR A 174 -54.91 -2.67 -15.64
C THR A 174 -55.83 -3.87 -15.74
N PHE A 175 -57.00 -3.76 -15.15
CA PHE A 175 -58.04 -4.78 -15.21
C PHE A 175 -59.04 -4.42 -16.30
N ILE A 176 -59.32 -5.38 -17.17
CA ILE A 176 -60.41 -5.32 -18.13
C ILE A 176 -61.33 -6.47 -17.83
N CYS A 177 -62.63 -6.24 -17.70
CA CYS A 177 -63.54 -7.35 -17.45
C CYS A 177 -63.72 -8.23 -18.69
N SER A 178 -63.84 -9.53 -18.50
CA SER A 178 -64.12 -10.47 -19.60
C SER A 178 -65.46 -10.15 -20.27
N GLN A 179 -65.62 -10.55 -21.54
CA GLN A 179 -66.83 -10.28 -22.31
C GLN A 179 -68.09 -10.66 -21.52
N GLY A 180 -69.02 -9.71 -21.37
CA GLY A 180 -70.22 -9.89 -20.55
C GLY A 180 -70.11 -9.38 -19.11
N PHE A 181 -69.04 -8.68 -18.71
CA PHE A 181 -68.86 -8.05 -17.39
C PHE A 181 -68.33 -6.59 -17.53
N GLN A 182 -68.83 -5.67 -16.70
CA GLN A 182 -68.45 -4.26 -16.52
C GLN A 182 -67.62 -4.08 -15.24
N LEU A 183 -66.71 -3.11 -15.25
CA LEU A 183 -65.75 -2.87 -14.16
C LEU A 183 -66.30 -1.87 -13.15
N GLU A 184 -66.30 -2.24 -11.87
CA GLU A 184 -66.69 -1.40 -10.74
C GLU A 184 -65.47 -1.13 -9.84
N GLY A 185 -65.09 0.15 -9.71
CA GLY A 185 -63.87 0.58 -9.04
C GLY A 185 -62.82 1.15 -10.00
N ALA A 186 -61.57 1.23 -9.57
CA ALA A 186 -60.49 1.80 -10.37
C ALA A 186 -59.96 0.78 -11.40
N GLN A 187 -60.01 1.14 -12.69
CA GLN A 187 -59.58 0.27 -13.79
C GLN A 187 -58.08 -0.07 -13.74
N GLN A 188 -57.27 0.83 -13.16
CA GLN A 188 -55.83 0.67 -13.00
C GLN A 188 -55.45 0.87 -11.54
N VAL A 189 -54.61 -0.04 -11.03
CA VAL A 189 -54.06 0.02 -9.69
C VAL A 189 -52.54 0.02 -9.77
N ALA A 190 -51.89 0.77 -8.87
CA ALA A 190 -50.44 0.88 -8.80
C ALA A 190 -49.90 0.14 -7.57
N CYS A 191 -48.76 -0.52 -7.70
CA CYS A 191 -48.05 -1.06 -6.54
C CYS A 191 -47.51 0.11 -5.71
N GLY A 192 -48.11 0.33 -4.54
CA GLY A 192 -47.72 1.42 -3.65
C GLY A 192 -46.40 1.14 -2.93
N PRO A 193 -45.73 2.18 -2.39
CA PRO A 193 -44.40 2.09 -1.77
C PRO A 193 -44.32 1.15 -0.56
N ASN A 194 -45.48 0.74 -0.01
CA ASN A 194 -45.57 -0.19 1.11
C ASN A 194 -45.86 -1.65 0.66
N GLY A 195 -45.78 -1.96 -0.64
CA GLY A 195 -46.09 -3.29 -1.19
C GLY A 195 -47.59 -3.61 -1.26
N GLN A 196 -48.46 -2.59 -1.31
CA GLN A 196 -49.92 -2.74 -1.43
C GLN A 196 -50.47 -2.01 -2.65
N TRP A 197 -51.45 -2.60 -3.32
CA TRP A 197 -52.13 -1.98 -4.47
C TRP A 197 -52.99 -0.80 -4.07
N GLN A 198 -52.76 0.34 -4.71
CA GLN A 198 -53.48 1.58 -4.46
C GLN A 198 -53.93 2.22 -5.77
N PRO A 199 -55.22 2.59 -5.91
CA PRO A 199 -56.34 2.25 -5.02
C PRO A 199 -56.61 0.73 -4.95
N GLN A 200 -57.54 0.29 -4.10
CA GLN A 200 -57.87 -1.15 -3.95
C GLN A 200 -58.33 -1.77 -5.30
N PRO A 201 -57.99 -3.05 -5.58
CA PRO A 201 -58.36 -3.72 -6.84
C PRO A 201 -59.87 -3.70 -7.15
N PRO A 202 -60.28 -3.53 -8.43
CA PRO A 202 -61.69 -3.42 -8.84
C PRO A 202 -62.42 -4.77 -8.88
N GLN A 203 -63.75 -4.75 -9.07
CA GLN A 203 -64.57 -5.94 -9.31
C GLN A 203 -65.23 -5.93 -10.71
N CYS A 204 -65.38 -7.11 -11.31
CA CYS A 204 -66.07 -7.29 -12.59
C CYS A 204 -67.46 -7.89 -12.38
N VAL A 205 -68.50 -7.11 -12.68
CA VAL A 205 -69.92 -7.47 -12.52
C VAL A 205 -70.60 -7.57 -13.90
N PRO A 206 -71.62 -8.40 -14.17
CA PRO A 206 -72.14 -8.61 -15.54
C PRO A 206 -72.59 -7.34 -16.31
N LEU A 207 -72.29 -7.26 -17.62
CA LEU A 207 -72.72 -6.20 -18.55
C LEU A 207 -74.19 -6.41 -18.94
N PRO A 208 -75.00 -5.34 -19.01
CA PRO A 208 -76.29 -5.38 -19.70
C PRO A 208 -76.08 -5.48 -21.23
N ASP A 209 -76.77 -6.44 -21.87
CA ASP A 209 -76.58 -6.88 -23.27
C ASP A 209 -76.64 -5.77 -24.36
N LYS A 210 -75.67 -5.75 -25.31
CA LYS A 210 -75.87 -5.77 -26.79
C LYS A 210 -74.61 -5.63 -27.69
N ALA A 211 -74.39 -6.68 -28.50
CA ALA A 211 -74.08 -6.81 -29.95
C ALA A 211 -73.04 -5.94 -30.75
N GLN A 212 -72.06 -6.67 -31.34
CA GLN A 212 -71.63 -6.81 -32.76
C GLN A 212 -70.75 -5.81 -33.57
N GLN A 213 -69.65 -6.38 -34.12
CA GLN A 213 -69.09 -6.35 -35.51
C GLN A 213 -68.14 -5.25 -36.09
N SER A 214 -67.06 -5.75 -36.71
CA SER A 214 -66.49 -5.44 -38.06
C SER A 214 -65.10 -4.79 -38.19
N SER A 215 -64.44 -5.17 -39.30
CA SER A 215 -63.07 -4.96 -39.78
C SER A 215 -62.86 -3.63 -40.53
N ASP A 216 -61.64 -3.05 -40.51
CA ASP A 216 -61.16 -2.19 -41.61
C ASP A 216 -59.63 -2.09 -41.73
N LYS A 217 -59.18 -1.83 -42.97
CA LYS A 217 -57.79 -1.58 -43.39
C LYS A 217 -57.19 -0.38 -42.67
N GLU A 218 -55.99 -0.55 -42.11
CA GLU A 218 -55.21 0.59 -41.62
C GLU A 218 -53.84 0.66 -42.29
N SER A 219 -53.60 1.77 -42.99
CA SER A 219 -52.37 2.15 -43.70
C SER A 219 -51.22 2.48 -42.75
N GLY A 220 -51.05 1.71 -41.68
CA GLY A 220 -50.12 1.96 -40.59
C GLY A 220 -48.85 1.10 -40.67
N CYS A 221 -47.80 1.54 -39.98
CA CYS A 221 -46.57 0.77 -39.78
C CYS A 221 -46.64 -0.04 -38.48
N GLY A 222 -46.04 -1.23 -38.46
CA GLY A 222 -45.78 -1.97 -37.20
C GLY A 222 -44.57 -1.42 -36.45
N VAL A 223 -44.14 -2.08 -35.36
CA VAL A 223 -42.97 -1.65 -34.57
C VAL A 223 -41.71 -1.57 -35.44
N PRO A 224 -41.02 -0.41 -35.49
CA PRO A 224 -39.84 -0.26 -36.32
C PRO A 224 -38.68 -1.07 -35.77
N LEU A 225 -38.29 -2.11 -36.52
CA LEU A 225 -37.18 -3.01 -36.16
C LEU A 225 -35.88 -2.24 -35.95
N THR A 226 -35.14 -2.62 -34.90
CA THR A 226 -33.76 -2.18 -34.68
C THR A 226 -32.85 -2.82 -35.72
N THR A 227 -32.04 -1.99 -36.37
CA THR A 227 -31.02 -2.48 -37.31
C THR A 227 -29.92 -3.21 -36.55
N LYS A 228 -29.66 -4.47 -36.92
CA LYS A 228 -28.57 -5.27 -36.33
C LYS A 228 -27.26 -4.47 -36.39
N ASN A 229 -26.53 -4.42 -35.27
CA ASN A 229 -25.23 -3.74 -35.10
C ASN A 229 -25.27 -2.20 -35.13
N SER A 230 -26.43 -1.57 -34.91
CA SER A 230 -26.53 -0.09 -34.88
C SER A 230 -26.25 0.55 -33.52
N ASN A 231 -26.15 -0.24 -32.44
CA ASN A 231 -26.04 0.23 -31.05
C ASN A 231 -27.08 1.32 -30.71
N ALA A 232 -28.24 1.22 -31.35
CA ALA A 232 -29.34 2.17 -31.28
C ALA A 232 -30.64 1.41 -31.05
N ASN A 233 -31.33 1.77 -29.98
CA ASN A 233 -32.61 1.21 -29.59
C ASN A 233 -33.72 2.24 -29.74
N LEU A 234 -34.92 1.75 -30.02
CA LEU A 234 -36.12 2.57 -30.06
C LEU A 234 -36.34 3.15 -28.66
N ALA A 235 -36.60 4.47 -28.56
CA ALA A 235 -36.76 5.09 -27.25
C ALA A 235 -37.90 4.44 -26.46
N ASP A 236 -37.69 4.27 -25.15
CA ASP A 236 -38.51 3.43 -24.27
C ASP A 236 -40.01 3.74 -24.35
N LYS A 237 -40.36 5.00 -24.59
CA LYS A 237 -41.75 5.47 -24.74
C LYS A 237 -42.53 4.84 -25.90
N TYR A 238 -41.86 4.20 -26.86
CA TYR A 238 -42.51 3.55 -28.02
C TYR A 238 -42.50 2.02 -27.93
N ILE A 239 -41.84 1.42 -26.93
CA ILE A 239 -41.70 -0.04 -26.80
C ILE A 239 -43.05 -0.75 -26.66
N THR A 240 -44.05 -0.06 -26.09
CA THR A 240 -45.41 -0.58 -25.86
C THR A 240 -46.35 -0.40 -27.06
N MET A 241 -45.95 0.38 -28.07
CA MET A 241 -46.78 0.63 -29.25
C MET A 241 -46.60 -0.51 -30.25
N THR A 242 -47.71 -1.06 -30.76
CA THR A 242 -47.69 -2.17 -31.73
C THR A 242 -47.98 -1.72 -33.17
N SER A 243 -48.61 -0.55 -33.34
CA SER A 243 -48.96 0.05 -34.62
C SER A 243 -48.81 1.57 -34.58
N PHE A 244 -48.53 2.15 -35.74
CA PHE A 244 -48.25 3.58 -35.94
C PHE A 244 -48.99 4.05 -37.19
N ALA A 245 -49.67 5.18 -37.11
CA ALA A 245 -50.38 5.76 -38.25
C ALA A 245 -49.39 6.30 -39.30
N SER A 246 -49.82 6.39 -40.56
CA SER A 246 -49.03 7.07 -41.59
C SER A 246 -48.84 8.55 -41.21
N GLY A 247 -47.59 9.00 -41.17
CA GLY A 247 -47.19 10.33 -40.66
C GLY A 247 -46.53 10.30 -39.28
N ASP A 248 -46.68 9.21 -38.50
CA ASP A 248 -46.12 9.12 -37.15
C ASP A 248 -44.59 9.13 -37.16
N GLY A 249 -44.02 9.88 -36.20
CA GLY A 249 -42.58 10.00 -35.99
C GLY A 249 -42.14 9.28 -34.71
N VAL A 250 -41.20 8.34 -34.85
CA VAL A 250 -40.50 7.72 -33.72
C VAL A 250 -39.07 8.22 -33.63
N HIS A 251 -38.44 8.06 -32.46
CA HIS A 251 -37.04 8.39 -32.28
C HIS A 251 -36.26 7.31 -31.54
N TYR A 252 -34.96 7.29 -31.79
CA TYR A 252 -34.01 6.31 -31.29
C TYR A 252 -33.03 6.93 -30.29
N MET A 253 -32.48 6.08 -29.43
CA MET A 253 -31.46 6.37 -28.43
C MET A 253 -30.29 5.41 -28.60
N CYS A 254 -29.08 5.81 -28.23
CA CYS A 254 -27.94 4.91 -28.26
C CYS A 254 -27.96 3.97 -27.04
N ASP A 255 -27.37 2.80 -27.21
CA ASP A 255 -27.26 1.78 -26.17
C ASP A 255 -26.39 2.28 -25.02
N VAL A 256 -26.53 1.67 -23.84
CA VAL A 256 -25.71 1.98 -22.68
C VAL A 256 -24.24 1.84 -23.05
N GLY A 257 -23.46 2.90 -22.82
CA GLY A 257 -22.05 2.95 -23.22
C GLY A 257 -21.78 3.54 -24.61
N TYR A 258 -22.81 3.98 -25.34
CA TYR A 258 -22.68 4.64 -26.64
C TYR A 258 -23.26 6.07 -26.61
N ILE A 259 -22.73 6.96 -27.46
CA ILE A 259 -23.14 8.35 -27.63
C ILE A 259 -23.58 8.63 -29.07
N HIS A 260 -24.45 9.64 -29.25
CA HIS A 260 -24.91 10.07 -30.56
C HIS A 260 -23.79 10.79 -31.31
N ALA A 261 -23.30 10.17 -32.38
CA ALA A 261 -22.20 10.69 -33.20
C ALA A 261 -22.67 11.42 -34.46
N GLY A 262 -23.96 11.34 -34.80
CA GLY A 262 -24.53 12.06 -35.93
C GLY A 262 -25.74 11.40 -36.57
N GLY A 263 -26.28 12.06 -37.59
CA GLY A 263 -27.45 11.61 -38.33
C GLY A 263 -28.78 11.78 -37.57
N SER A 264 -29.89 11.63 -38.31
CA SER A 264 -31.23 11.80 -37.74
C SER A 264 -31.58 10.64 -36.81
N ARG A 265 -31.98 10.95 -35.58
CA ARG A 265 -32.53 10.00 -34.62
C ARG A 265 -33.99 9.62 -34.88
N TYR A 266 -34.63 10.23 -35.88
CA TYR A 266 -36.06 10.08 -36.13
C TYR A 266 -36.34 9.20 -37.35
N ARG A 267 -37.40 8.39 -37.27
CA ARG A 267 -38.00 7.69 -38.41
C ARG A 267 -39.46 8.08 -38.51
N THR A 268 -39.97 8.15 -39.73
CA THR A 268 -41.38 8.47 -39.99
C THR A 268 -42.05 7.32 -40.72
N CYS A 269 -43.27 6.98 -40.32
CA CYS A 269 -44.09 6.02 -41.03
C CYS A 269 -44.65 6.68 -42.29
N LYS A 270 -44.39 6.10 -43.47
CA LYS A 270 -44.94 6.55 -44.75
C LYS A 270 -45.52 5.36 -45.48
N ASP A 271 -46.83 5.37 -45.68
CA ASP A 271 -47.58 4.37 -46.46
C ASP A 271 -47.28 2.92 -46.00
N GLY A 272 -47.31 2.69 -44.68
CA GLY A 272 -47.04 1.39 -44.07
C GLY A 272 -45.56 0.98 -44.02
N LYS A 273 -44.62 1.87 -44.41
CA LYS A 273 -43.16 1.62 -44.33
C LYS A 273 -42.44 2.72 -43.55
N TRP A 274 -41.50 2.32 -42.70
CA TRP A 274 -40.63 3.26 -42.01
C TRP A 274 -39.53 3.81 -42.90
N THR A 275 -39.26 5.12 -42.83
CA THR A 275 -38.06 5.72 -43.43
C THR A 275 -36.79 5.07 -42.87
N PRO A 276 -35.64 5.09 -43.59
CA PRO A 276 -34.37 4.59 -43.05
C PRO A 276 -33.95 5.31 -41.76
N LEU A 277 -33.27 4.58 -40.86
CA LEU A 277 -32.60 5.17 -39.70
C LEU A 277 -31.20 5.64 -40.13
N TYR A 278 -30.91 6.93 -39.94
CA TYR A 278 -29.59 7.51 -40.24
C TYR A 278 -28.74 7.77 -38.99
N MET A 279 -29.27 7.45 -37.79
CA MET A 279 -28.59 7.66 -36.52
C MET A 279 -27.31 6.82 -36.45
N LYS A 280 -26.22 7.46 -36.03
CA LYS A 280 -24.93 6.82 -35.75
C LYS A 280 -24.66 6.89 -34.25
N CYS A 281 -24.39 5.73 -33.66
CA CYS A 281 -23.97 5.59 -32.27
C CYS A 281 -22.52 5.12 -32.22
N GLU A 282 -21.69 5.83 -31.47
CA GLU A 282 -20.27 5.50 -31.28
C GLU A 282 -20.01 5.21 -29.81
N PRO A 283 -19.05 4.34 -29.48
CA PRO A 283 -18.67 4.06 -28.10
C PRO A 283 -18.35 5.35 -27.34
N LYS A 284 -18.81 5.43 -26.09
CA LYS A 284 -18.46 6.55 -25.20
C LYS A 284 -16.99 6.44 -24.81
N SER A 285 -16.24 7.53 -24.91
CA SER A 285 -14.88 7.56 -24.40
C SER A 285 -14.85 7.75 -22.88
N CYS A 286 -14.05 6.92 -22.18
CA CYS A 286 -13.75 7.09 -20.76
C CYS A 286 -12.58 8.05 -20.51
N GLY A 287 -11.85 8.46 -21.55
CA GLY A 287 -10.65 9.29 -21.41
C GLY A 287 -9.53 8.58 -20.63
N SER A 288 -8.77 9.34 -19.84
CA SER A 288 -7.66 8.81 -19.04
C SER A 288 -8.17 8.00 -17.83
N ALA A 289 -7.57 6.83 -17.59
CA ALA A 289 -7.77 6.02 -16.40
C ALA A 289 -7.06 6.57 -15.15
N GLY A 290 -6.51 7.80 -15.21
CA GLY A 290 -5.78 8.44 -14.12
C GLY A 290 -4.28 8.25 -14.21
N GLU A 291 -3.56 8.86 -13.28
CA GLU A 291 -2.09 8.83 -13.21
C GLU A 291 -1.63 7.92 -12.08
N ILE A 292 -0.58 7.14 -12.32
CA ILE A 292 0.05 6.28 -11.32
C ILE A 292 1.43 6.85 -11.03
N GLN A 293 1.71 7.19 -9.77
CA GLN A 293 3.08 7.55 -9.39
C GLN A 293 3.99 6.33 -9.45
N ASN A 294 5.12 6.43 -10.15
CA ASN A 294 6.06 5.32 -10.39
C ASN A 294 5.44 4.13 -11.12
N GLY A 295 4.58 4.42 -12.09
CA GLY A 295 3.99 3.45 -12.99
C GLY A 295 3.18 4.12 -14.09
N GLN A 296 2.53 3.32 -14.92
CA GLN A 296 1.70 3.80 -16.02
C GLN A 296 0.60 2.80 -16.37
N PHE A 297 -0.43 3.28 -17.05
CA PHE A 297 -1.43 2.42 -17.66
C PHE A 297 -1.03 2.04 -19.10
N THR A 298 -1.19 0.76 -19.42
CA THR A 298 -1.23 0.26 -20.80
C THR A 298 -2.69 0.11 -21.20
N TYR A 299 -3.11 0.80 -22.26
CA TYR A 299 -4.49 0.81 -22.72
C TYR A 299 -4.68 -0.15 -23.90
N SER A 300 -5.79 -0.90 -23.92
CA SER A 300 -6.30 -1.50 -25.16
C SER A 300 -6.95 -0.44 -26.06
N GLY A 301 -7.48 0.60 -25.42
CA GLY A 301 -8.15 1.76 -25.99
C GLY A 301 -8.75 2.61 -24.86
N ILE A 302 -9.60 3.57 -25.20
CA ILE A 302 -10.21 4.51 -24.23
C ILE A 302 -11.73 4.61 -24.39
N GLU A 303 -12.33 3.65 -25.07
CA GLU A 303 -13.75 3.61 -25.41
C GLU A 303 -14.48 2.52 -24.62
N PHE A 304 -15.81 2.61 -24.55
CA PHE A 304 -16.64 1.66 -23.81
C PHE A 304 -16.31 0.20 -24.16
N GLY A 305 -15.98 -0.60 -23.14
CA GLY A 305 -15.51 -1.98 -23.27
C GLY A 305 -13.98 -2.14 -23.29
N ASP A 306 -13.21 -1.06 -23.43
CA ASP A 306 -11.75 -1.11 -23.34
C ASP A 306 -11.23 -1.31 -21.92
N THR A 307 -9.95 -1.68 -21.84
CA THR A 307 -9.25 -1.94 -20.58
C THR A 307 -7.99 -1.10 -20.45
N ALA A 308 -7.71 -0.67 -19.21
CA ALA A 308 -6.48 -0.02 -18.82
C ALA A 308 -5.78 -0.87 -17.76
N THR A 309 -4.60 -1.39 -18.07
CA THR A 309 -3.82 -2.25 -17.16
C THR A 309 -2.61 -1.51 -16.62
N ALA A 310 -2.55 -1.36 -15.31
CA ALA A 310 -1.47 -0.72 -14.60
C ALA A 310 -0.20 -1.57 -14.60
N VAL A 311 0.93 -0.92 -14.89
CA VAL A 311 2.27 -1.49 -14.89
C VAL A 311 3.15 -0.57 -14.06
N CYS A 312 3.73 -1.08 -12.98
CA CYS A 312 4.65 -0.31 -12.15
C CYS A 312 6.04 -0.23 -12.77
N ASP A 313 6.73 0.87 -12.48
CA ASP A 313 8.11 1.06 -12.88
C ASP A 313 9.04 0.06 -12.15
N GLU A 314 10.26 -0.10 -12.67
CA GLU A 314 11.24 -1.00 -12.08
C GLU A 314 11.51 -0.66 -10.60
N GLY A 315 11.43 -1.67 -9.73
CA GLY A 315 11.62 -1.51 -8.28
C GLY A 315 10.37 -1.04 -7.53
N PHE A 316 9.21 -1.02 -8.19
CA PHE A 316 7.91 -0.79 -7.57
C PHE A 316 6.98 -1.99 -7.77
N ILE A 317 6.10 -2.24 -6.81
CA ILE A 317 5.14 -3.34 -6.80
C ILE A 317 3.72 -2.79 -6.81
N LEU A 318 2.85 -3.47 -7.56
CA LEU A 318 1.46 -3.07 -7.73
C LEU A 318 0.63 -3.47 -6.51
N VAL A 319 -0.08 -2.50 -5.94
CA VAL A 319 -1.01 -2.67 -4.84
C VAL A 319 -2.42 -2.30 -5.30
N GLY A 320 -3.33 -3.26 -5.24
CA GLY A 320 -4.71 -3.13 -5.70
C GLY A 320 -5.01 -3.93 -6.97
N GLN A 321 -6.13 -3.60 -7.64
CA GLN A 321 -6.53 -4.23 -8.89
C GLN A 321 -5.76 -3.62 -10.07
N ALA A 322 -5.05 -4.46 -10.83
CA ALA A 322 -4.20 -3.97 -11.93
C ALA A 322 -5.00 -3.46 -13.14
N THR A 323 -6.16 -4.05 -13.42
CA THR A 323 -6.94 -3.75 -14.63
C THR A 323 -8.23 -3.02 -14.29
N ARG A 324 -8.48 -1.92 -15.01
CA ARG A 324 -9.72 -1.15 -15.00
C ARG A 324 -10.45 -1.33 -16.34
N ASN A 325 -11.77 -1.38 -16.32
CA ASN A 325 -12.63 -1.52 -17.49
C ASN A 325 -13.39 -0.20 -17.74
N CYS A 326 -13.48 0.20 -19.00
CA CYS A 326 -14.24 1.38 -19.40
C CYS A 326 -15.74 1.05 -19.47
N MET A 327 -16.47 1.49 -18.45
CA MET A 327 -17.91 1.27 -18.30
C MET A 327 -18.70 2.49 -18.79
N SER A 328 -20.03 2.41 -18.76
CA SER A 328 -20.91 3.51 -19.19
C SER A 328 -20.71 4.81 -18.39
N ASN A 329 -20.24 4.69 -17.15
CA ASN A 329 -19.97 5.80 -16.23
C ASN A 329 -18.49 6.20 -16.17
N GLY A 330 -17.61 5.63 -17.02
CA GLY A 330 -16.17 5.84 -16.96
C GLY A 330 -15.41 4.59 -16.54
N TRP A 331 -14.12 4.76 -16.24
CA TRP A 331 -13.27 3.67 -15.73
C TRP A 331 -13.77 3.18 -14.37
N ASP A 332 -14.00 1.88 -14.24
CA ASP A 332 -14.38 1.24 -12.96
C ASP A 332 -13.24 1.23 -11.94
N GLY A 333 -13.53 0.91 -10.68
CA GLY A 333 -12.51 0.78 -9.64
C GLY A 333 -11.75 2.07 -9.31
N ARG A 334 -10.74 1.95 -8.45
CA ARG A 334 -9.81 3.05 -8.09
C ARG A 334 -8.48 2.89 -8.84
N VAL A 335 -7.75 4.00 -8.98
CA VAL A 335 -6.38 3.97 -9.52
C VAL A 335 -5.49 3.15 -8.57
N PRO A 336 -4.78 2.12 -9.06
CA PRO A 336 -3.89 1.31 -8.22
C PRO A 336 -2.63 2.10 -7.83
N VAL A 337 -1.95 1.64 -6.80
CA VAL A 337 -0.75 2.29 -6.25
C VAL A 337 0.48 1.45 -6.56
N CYS A 338 1.56 2.09 -7.00
CA CYS A 338 2.87 1.47 -7.14
C CYS A 338 3.75 1.85 -5.95
N GLU A 339 3.97 0.89 -5.04
CA GLU A 339 4.79 1.08 -3.85
C GLU A 339 6.20 0.58 -4.09
N ALA A 340 7.21 1.30 -3.59
CA ALA A 340 8.60 0.88 -3.75
C ALA A 340 8.86 -0.43 -3.00
N VAL A 341 9.64 -1.35 -3.58
CA VAL A 341 10.06 -2.55 -2.87
C VAL A 341 10.88 -2.19 -1.63
N VAL A 342 10.71 -2.96 -0.56
CA VAL A 342 11.36 -2.72 0.73
C VAL A 342 12.43 -3.77 0.97
N CYS A 343 13.66 -3.32 1.20
CA CYS A 343 14.75 -4.18 1.63
C CYS A 343 14.71 -4.44 3.14
N ALA A 344 15.21 -5.62 3.52
CA ALA A 344 15.38 -5.97 4.93
C ALA A 344 16.26 -4.96 5.66
N GLU A 345 16.03 -4.78 6.96
CA GLU A 345 16.85 -3.89 7.77
C GLU A 345 18.32 -4.35 7.74
N PRO A 346 19.25 -3.46 7.33
CA PRO A 346 20.67 -3.76 7.19
C PRO A 346 21.27 -4.19 8.53
N GLN A 347 22.01 -5.29 8.52
CA GLN A 347 22.68 -5.79 9.72
C GLN A 347 23.95 -4.96 9.99
N THR A 348 24.08 -4.42 11.20
CA THR A 348 25.31 -3.74 11.63
C THR A 348 26.17 -4.68 12.48
N GLY A 349 27.38 -4.97 11.99
CA GLY A 349 28.37 -5.77 12.72
C GLY A 349 29.14 -4.98 13.80
N THR A 350 29.94 -5.69 14.60
CA THR A 350 30.81 -5.09 15.63
C THR A 350 31.82 -4.14 15.00
N ASN A 351 32.07 -2.99 15.63
CA ASN A 351 32.96 -1.92 15.12
C ASN A 351 32.55 -1.32 13.76
N THR A 352 31.39 -1.66 13.22
CA THR A 352 30.84 -1.04 12.01
C THR A 352 29.84 0.06 12.37
N GLU A 353 29.86 1.16 11.64
CA GLU A 353 28.88 2.23 11.71
C GLU A 353 28.27 2.51 10.34
N MET A 354 26.97 2.79 10.31
CA MET A 354 26.29 3.27 9.11
C MET A 354 26.36 4.79 9.06
N LEU A 355 26.78 5.31 7.93
CA LEU A 355 26.90 6.74 7.63
C LEU A 355 25.69 7.21 6.82
N GLY A 356 25.17 8.38 7.19
CA GLY A 356 23.95 8.92 6.62
C GLY A 356 22.72 8.36 7.32
N PHE A 357 21.88 9.25 7.85
CA PHE A 357 20.63 8.86 8.50
C PHE A 357 19.57 8.63 7.43
N GLN A 358 19.14 7.38 7.24
CA GLN A 358 17.88 7.05 6.57
C GLN A 358 16.97 6.35 7.57
N GLU A 359 15.78 6.90 7.80
CA GLU A 359 14.76 6.25 8.61
C GLU A 359 14.19 5.07 7.80
N PRO A 360 14.05 3.87 8.40
CA PRO A 360 13.32 2.78 7.76
C PRO A 360 11.88 3.19 7.44
N PRO A 361 11.26 2.64 6.38
CA PRO A 361 11.72 1.51 5.56
C PRO A 361 12.78 1.88 4.52
N TYR A 362 13.73 0.95 4.27
CA TYR A 362 14.72 1.10 3.21
C TYR A 362 14.12 0.63 1.89
N THR A 363 13.68 1.59 1.07
CA THR A 363 13.03 1.31 -0.21
C THR A 363 14.03 1.25 -1.36
N TYR A 364 13.57 0.79 -2.53
CA TYR A 364 14.36 0.76 -3.77
C TYR A 364 15.26 1.99 -3.95
N ARG A 365 16.53 1.75 -4.31
CA ARG A 365 17.61 2.77 -4.45
C ARG A 365 18.06 3.46 -3.17
N SER A 366 17.52 3.12 -1.99
CA SER A 366 18.13 3.52 -0.71
C SER A 366 19.59 3.04 -0.67
N VAL A 367 20.50 3.91 -0.24
CA VAL A 367 21.95 3.63 -0.21
C VAL A 367 22.44 3.71 1.22
N ILE A 368 23.11 2.65 1.66
CA ILE A 368 23.76 2.60 2.96
C ILE A 368 25.26 2.64 2.75
N ARG A 369 25.90 3.53 3.50
CA ARG A 369 27.36 3.63 3.56
C ARG A 369 27.85 3.10 4.89
N TYR A 370 28.86 2.25 4.87
CA TYR A 370 29.48 1.73 6.08
C TYR A 370 30.86 2.33 6.31
N GLN A 371 31.21 2.46 7.58
CA GLN A 371 32.53 2.82 8.06
C GLN A 371 32.89 1.93 9.25
N CYS A 372 34.19 1.72 9.47
CA CYS A 372 34.66 1.08 10.68
C CYS A 372 35.05 2.13 11.72
N ARG A 373 34.52 2.00 12.93
CA ARG A 373 35.00 2.75 14.10
C ARG A 373 36.44 2.35 14.44
N MET A 374 36.74 1.07 14.34
CA MET A 374 38.07 0.49 14.52
C MET A 374 38.32 -0.65 13.52
N GLY A 375 39.56 -0.80 13.06
CA GLY A 375 39.95 -1.81 12.07
C GLY A 375 39.75 -1.37 10.61
N THR A 376 39.84 -2.33 9.71
CA THR A 376 39.72 -2.15 8.25
C THR A 376 38.42 -2.76 7.75
N LEU A 377 37.72 -2.06 6.85
CA LEU A 377 36.47 -2.51 6.24
C LEU A 377 36.74 -3.54 5.13
N ILE A 378 36.19 -4.74 5.28
CA ILE A 378 36.27 -5.83 4.31
C ILE A 378 34.89 -6.04 3.67
N GLY A 379 34.82 -5.88 2.35
CA GLY A 379 33.57 -5.93 1.59
C GLY A 379 33.24 -4.58 0.95
N GLN A 380 32.01 -4.44 0.47
CA GLN A 380 31.56 -3.21 -0.17
C GLN A 380 31.25 -2.13 0.87
N ARG A 381 31.86 -0.94 0.69
CA ARG A 381 31.61 0.23 1.52
C ARG A 381 30.17 0.73 1.39
N GLU A 382 29.60 0.65 0.20
CA GLU A 382 28.26 1.13 -0.11
C GLU A 382 27.44 -0.03 -0.68
N ILE A 383 26.23 -0.21 -0.15
CA ILE A 383 25.24 -1.16 -0.67
C ILE A 383 23.94 -0.41 -0.95
N TRP A 384 23.14 -0.88 -1.89
CA TRP A 384 21.87 -0.26 -2.25
C TRP A 384 20.74 -1.27 -2.34
N CYS A 385 19.52 -0.81 -2.09
CA CYS A 385 18.32 -1.64 -2.21
C CYS A 385 17.99 -1.87 -3.70
N THR A 386 17.99 -3.13 -4.11
CA THR A 386 17.71 -3.54 -5.50
C THR A 386 16.21 -3.64 -5.75
N LYS A 387 15.84 -3.81 -7.03
CA LYS A 387 14.43 -3.99 -7.44
C LYS A 387 13.78 -5.26 -6.90
N ASP A 388 14.60 -6.23 -6.48
CA ASP A 388 14.12 -7.52 -5.96
C ASP A 388 13.88 -7.47 -4.43
N GLY A 389 13.97 -6.28 -3.82
CA GLY A 389 13.84 -6.13 -2.36
C GLY A 389 15.02 -6.71 -1.58
N THR A 390 16.18 -6.88 -2.22
CA THR A 390 17.41 -7.37 -1.60
C THR A 390 18.54 -6.34 -1.70
N TRP A 391 19.51 -6.42 -0.80
CA TRP A 391 20.71 -5.58 -0.87
C TRP A 391 21.65 -6.04 -1.98
N SER A 392 22.26 -5.08 -2.68
CA SER A 392 23.20 -5.35 -3.79
C SER A 392 24.41 -6.20 -3.42
N ALA A 393 24.78 -6.22 -2.13
CA ALA A 393 25.81 -7.07 -1.56
C ALA A 393 25.53 -7.32 -0.07
N PRO A 394 26.15 -8.36 0.52
CA PRO A 394 26.11 -8.57 1.96
C PRO A 394 26.78 -7.39 2.72
N PRO A 395 26.37 -7.13 3.98
CA PRO A 395 27.02 -6.11 4.83
C PRO A 395 28.52 -6.37 5.00
N PRO A 396 29.36 -5.31 5.00
CA PRO A 396 30.80 -5.46 5.16
C PRO A 396 31.20 -5.78 6.61
N GLU A 397 32.34 -6.44 6.77
CA GLU A 397 32.93 -6.80 8.07
C GLU A 397 34.07 -5.84 8.44
N CYS A 398 34.09 -5.36 9.68
CA CYS A 398 35.24 -4.65 10.22
C CYS A 398 36.20 -5.63 10.89
N LYS A 399 37.42 -5.77 10.35
CA LYS A 399 38.47 -6.61 10.94
C LYS A 399 39.59 -5.76 11.53
N GLU A 400 39.91 -6.04 12.79
CA GLU A 400 41.09 -5.48 13.44
C GLU A 400 42.34 -6.15 12.89
N MET A 401 42.93 -5.51 11.87
CA MET A 401 44.21 -5.96 11.31
C MET A 401 45.33 -5.44 12.21
N THR A 402 46.01 -6.37 12.88
CA THR A 402 47.11 -6.06 13.78
C THR A 402 48.40 -6.72 13.32
N CYS A 403 49.51 -5.98 13.39
CA CYS A 403 50.85 -6.50 13.14
C CYS A 403 51.46 -7.00 14.45
N PRO A 404 52.14 -8.16 14.45
CA PRO A 404 52.88 -8.61 15.61
C PRO A 404 54.06 -7.67 15.89
N SER A 405 54.52 -7.68 17.15
CA SER A 405 55.74 -6.96 17.53
C SER A 405 56.91 -7.29 16.59
N PRO A 406 57.65 -6.28 16.08
CA PRO A 406 58.73 -6.52 15.13
C PRO A 406 59.84 -7.36 15.77
N ASN A 407 60.18 -8.49 15.13
CA ASN A 407 61.27 -9.35 15.55
C ASN A 407 62.48 -9.15 14.63
N VAL A 408 63.36 -8.24 15.00
CA VAL A 408 64.62 -7.96 14.29
C VAL A 408 65.81 -8.23 15.22
N PRO A 409 66.63 -9.27 14.95
CA PRO A 409 67.80 -9.57 15.76
C PRO A 409 68.81 -8.42 15.79
N ALA A 410 69.42 -8.19 16.95
CA ALA A 410 70.39 -7.11 17.18
C ALA A 410 69.85 -5.69 16.86
N ALA A 411 68.54 -5.49 17.00
CA ALA A 411 67.90 -4.18 16.89
C ALA A 411 67.11 -3.82 18.16
N PHE A 412 66.68 -2.56 18.23
CA PHE A 412 65.62 -2.06 19.10
C PHE A 412 64.72 -1.14 18.26
N TRP A 413 63.50 -0.86 18.73
CA TRP A 413 62.63 0.13 18.08
C TRP A 413 62.21 1.21 19.07
N ARG A 414 62.01 2.43 18.56
CA ARG A 414 61.52 3.57 19.34
C ARG A 414 60.00 3.65 19.24
N GLY A 415 59.31 3.75 20.39
CA GLY A 415 57.84 3.85 20.47
C GLY A 415 57.21 2.99 21.57
N MET A 416 55.88 2.87 21.53
CA MET A 416 55.09 2.14 22.54
C MET A 416 55.33 0.62 22.43
N GLN A 417 55.70 -0.02 23.55
CA GLN A 417 55.99 -1.46 23.62
C GLN A 417 54.69 -2.27 23.71
N LYS A 418 53.99 -2.41 22.58
CA LYS A 418 52.74 -3.18 22.47
C LYS A 418 53.00 -4.58 21.91
N LYS A 419 52.17 -5.56 22.28
CA LYS A 419 52.19 -6.91 21.68
C LYS A 419 51.65 -6.93 20.24
N LEU A 420 50.72 -6.03 19.94
CA LEU A 420 50.04 -5.88 18.65
C LEU A 420 50.01 -4.41 18.27
N PHE A 421 50.29 -4.13 17.00
CA PHE A 421 50.31 -2.79 16.40
C PHE A 421 49.14 -2.67 15.43
N GLN A 422 48.42 -1.56 15.47
CA GLN A 422 47.23 -1.33 14.65
C GLN A 422 47.62 -0.91 13.22
N TYR A 423 46.72 -1.08 12.26
CA TYR A 423 46.90 -0.59 10.90
C TYR A 423 47.33 0.90 10.89
N ARG A 424 48.36 1.23 10.10
CA ARG A 424 49.06 2.53 10.02
C ARG A 424 49.95 2.92 11.22
N ASP A 425 50.03 2.12 12.28
CA ASP A 425 51.06 2.31 13.31
C ASP A 425 52.45 2.24 12.65
N THR A 426 53.32 3.17 13.01
CA THR A 426 54.65 3.31 12.41
C THR A 426 55.74 3.19 13.47
N LEU A 427 56.76 2.40 13.18
CA LEU A 427 57.89 2.15 14.06
C LEU A 427 59.20 2.53 13.40
N SER A 428 60.11 3.11 14.18
CA SER A 428 61.49 3.34 13.78
C SER A 428 62.39 2.28 14.41
N ILE A 429 63.10 1.52 13.57
CA ILE A 429 63.97 0.41 13.95
C ILE A 429 65.43 0.85 13.85
N GLU A 430 66.18 0.60 14.91
CA GLU A 430 67.59 0.91 15.03
C GLU A 430 68.41 -0.31 15.39
N CYS A 431 69.54 -0.47 14.72
CA CYS A 431 70.49 -1.54 15.03
C CYS A 431 71.30 -1.19 16.28
N LYS A 432 71.63 -2.20 17.08
CA LYS A 432 72.55 -2.08 18.22
C LYS A 432 73.96 -1.68 17.73
N PRO A 433 74.79 -1.07 18.60
CA PRO A 433 76.16 -0.68 18.24
C PRO A 433 76.97 -1.83 17.62
N GLY A 434 77.69 -1.55 16.54
CA GLY A 434 78.46 -2.55 15.78
C GLY A 434 77.67 -3.26 14.67
N TYR A 435 76.44 -2.84 14.39
CA TYR A 435 75.61 -3.34 13.29
C TYR A 435 75.09 -2.17 12.43
N ALA A 436 75.08 -2.36 11.11
CA ALA A 436 74.49 -1.43 10.15
C ALA A 436 73.13 -1.96 9.65
N ILE A 437 72.18 -1.05 9.44
CA ILE A 437 70.83 -1.38 8.97
C ILE A 437 70.83 -1.63 7.46
N SER A 438 70.08 -2.66 7.04
CA SER A 438 69.87 -3.01 5.64
C SER A 438 68.36 -3.12 5.40
N GLY A 439 67.82 -2.19 4.61
CA GLY A 439 66.38 -1.99 4.40
C GLY A 439 65.88 -0.65 4.97
N SER A 440 64.55 -0.45 4.97
CA SER A 440 63.93 0.76 5.54
C SER A 440 64.02 0.75 7.07
N ASN A 441 64.48 1.84 7.67
CA ASN A 441 64.49 2.00 9.13
C ASN A 441 63.11 2.40 9.70
N ILE A 442 62.15 2.74 8.83
CA ILE A 442 60.77 3.06 9.20
C ILE A 442 59.86 2.01 8.56
N VAL A 443 59.02 1.38 9.38
CA VAL A 443 58.04 0.38 8.94
C VAL A 443 56.65 0.75 9.45
N THR A 444 55.64 0.55 8.60
CA THR A 444 54.25 0.85 8.91
C THR A 444 53.43 -0.44 8.84
N CYS A 445 52.53 -0.65 9.80
CA CYS A 445 51.65 -1.82 9.78
C CYS A 445 50.66 -1.72 8.61
N GLY A 446 50.74 -2.68 7.70
CA GLY A 446 49.96 -2.78 6.47
C GLY A 446 48.54 -3.30 6.68
N HIS A 447 47.72 -3.18 5.64
CA HIS A 447 46.31 -3.57 5.65
C HIS A 447 46.10 -5.10 5.69
N ASP A 448 47.16 -5.87 5.42
CA ASP A 448 47.23 -7.33 5.47
C ASP A 448 47.80 -7.86 6.81
N GLY A 449 48.04 -6.98 7.79
CA GLY A 449 48.64 -7.35 9.08
C GLY A 449 50.14 -7.61 9.00
N ARG A 450 50.81 -7.17 7.92
CA ARG A 450 52.26 -7.28 7.74
C ARG A 450 52.94 -5.91 7.75
N TRP A 451 54.20 -5.87 8.17
CA TRP A 451 55.00 -4.65 8.15
C TRP A 451 55.40 -4.27 6.72
N TYR A 452 55.17 -3.02 6.33
CA TYR A 452 55.56 -2.46 5.03
C TYR A 452 56.32 -1.13 5.17
N PRO A 453 57.48 -0.96 4.51
CA PRO A 453 58.28 -2.01 3.87
C PRO A 453 58.62 -3.13 4.87
N GLY A 454 58.96 -4.32 4.37
CA GLY A 454 59.28 -5.47 5.23
C GLY A 454 60.37 -5.14 6.27
N LEU A 455 60.35 -5.83 7.41
CA LEU A 455 61.27 -5.56 8.52
C LEU A 455 62.75 -5.56 8.06
N PRO A 456 63.57 -4.57 8.48
CA PRO A 456 64.96 -4.45 8.09
C PRO A 456 65.83 -5.53 8.74
N LYS A 457 67.07 -5.70 8.24
CA LYS A 457 68.08 -6.61 8.80
C LYS A 457 69.27 -5.83 9.33
N CYS A 458 69.73 -6.15 10.53
CA CYS A 458 70.96 -5.60 11.10
C CYS A 458 72.14 -6.52 10.81
N ARG A 459 73.16 -6.03 10.10
CA ARG A 459 74.37 -6.78 9.74
C ARG A 459 75.57 -6.22 10.50
N ARG A 460 76.45 -7.09 11.02
CA ARG A 460 77.68 -6.64 11.70
C ARG A 460 78.48 -5.75 10.77
N THR A 461 78.85 -4.57 11.24
CA THR A 461 79.84 -3.74 10.54
C THR A 461 81.18 -4.46 10.68
N SER A 462 81.72 -4.95 9.58
CA SER A 462 83.10 -5.44 9.57
C SER A 462 83.99 -4.30 10.02
N ARG A 463 84.66 -4.46 11.16
CA ARG A 463 85.80 -3.62 11.49
C ARG A 463 86.84 -3.93 10.43
N ARG A 464 86.92 -3.12 9.36
CA ARG A 464 88.18 -2.97 8.64
C ARG A 464 89.14 -2.41 9.69
N SER A 465 89.97 -3.29 10.23
CA SER A 465 91.20 -2.95 10.90
C SER A 465 92.03 -2.12 9.93
N TYR A 466 91.87 -0.80 10.00
CA TYR A 466 92.83 0.14 9.44
C TYR A 466 93.85 0.41 10.55
N TRP A 467 94.81 -0.50 10.69
CA TRP A 467 96.09 -0.17 11.30
C TRP A 467 97.09 -0.03 10.15
N ARG A 468 97.57 1.21 9.97
CA ARG A 468 98.64 1.59 9.05
C ARG A 468 99.93 0.86 9.43
N ASN A 469 100.67 0.38 8.43
CA ASN A 469 102.00 0.87 8.09
C ASN A 469 102.42 0.31 6.73
#